data_AF-A0A0D3CDC5-F1
#
_entry.id   AF-A0A0D3CDC5-F1
#
_cell.length_a   1.000
_cell.length_b   1.000
_cell.length_c   1.000
_cell.angle_alpha   90.00
_cell.angle_beta   90.00
_cell.angle_gamma   90.00
#
_symmetry.space_group_name_H-M   'P 1'
#
loop_
_entity.id
_entity.type
_entity.pdbx_description
1 polymer ?
#
loop_
_entity_poly.entity_id
_entity_poly.type
_entity_poly.pdbx_seq_one_letter_code
_entity_poly.pdbx_strand_id
1 'polypeptide(L)'
;MKLLATALFATAFGILLGLSFPSLWITKANLPKNLLRSITISNRHSDIAALVHAIDISKIWVPSNPKGAERLPPGIIASESDLYLRRLWGNPEEDLKKKPRYLVTFTVGYKQRQNIDACVKKFSDNFTIVLFHYDGRTSEWDDEFEWSKNVIHISVRKQTKWWYAKRFLHPDIVARYDYIFMWDEDLGVDHFDAEEYIHMVKKHGLEISQPGLDPEKGCTWQITKKREHVEVHKETDEKLEWCSNPPRPPCAAFVEIMAPVFSRDAWRCVWHMIQNDLVHGWGLDFALRRCVEEPAYEKIGIVDTQWIVHQFIPSLGSQGKEEDGKSPWQGVKDRCHMEWKMFERRVDEAEKEYFKSLQVQTPSNSTTLH
;
A
#
# COMPACT_ATOMS: atom_id res chain seq x y z
N MET A 1 -29.85 57.35 20.92
CA MET A 1 -28.95 57.13 22.08
C MET A 1 -28.71 55.67 22.42
N LYS A 2 -29.71 54.76 22.40
CA LYS A 2 -29.49 53.35 22.77
C LYS A 2 -28.58 52.55 21.82
N LEU A 3 -28.68 52.73 20.50
CA LEU A 3 -27.86 52.00 19.50
C LEU A 3 -26.38 52.43 19.48
N LEU A 4 -26.08 53.70 19.75
CA LEU A 4 -24.71 54.21 19.84
C LEU A 4 -23.98 53.69 21.07
N ALA A 5 -24.69 53.54 22.20
CA ALA A 5 -24.13 52.98 23.42
C ALA A 5 -23.76 51.49 23.26
N THR A 6 -24.59 50.70 22.55
CA THR A 6 -24.31 49.28 22.31
C THR A 6 -23.12 49.07 21.38
N ALA A 7 -22.98 49.91 20.34
CA ALA A 7 -21.85 49.85 19.41
C ALA A 7 -20.53 50.21 20.09
N LEU A 8 -20.54 51.21 20.97
CA LEU A 8 -19.37 51.62 21.77
C LEU A 8 -18.99 50.55 22.80
N PHE A 9 -19.96 49.86 23.41
CA PHE A 9 -19.69 48.74 24.31
C PHE A 9 -19.08 47.54 23.59
N ALA A 10 -19.58 47.18 22.40
CA ALA A 10 -19.06 46.07 21.62
C ALA A 10 -17.63 46.32 21.13
N THR A 11 -17.32 47.55 20.72
CA THR A 11 -15.94 47.94 20.33
C THR A 11 -15.01 47.98 21.54
N ALA A 12 -15.44 48.56 22.67
CA ALA A 12 -14.64 48.55 23.89
C ALA A 12 -14.37 47.12 24.41
N PHE A 13 -15.37 46.24 24.35
CA PHE A 13 -15.23 44.84 24.77
C PHE A 13 -14.33 44.04 23.82
N GLY A 14 -14.42 44.27 22.51
CA GLY A 14 -13.52 43.67 21.52
C GLY A 14 -12.06 44.10 21.68
N ILE A 15 -11.82 45.37 22.00
CA ILE A 15 -10.47 45.89 22.29
C ILE A 15 -9.92 45.30 23.59
N LEU A 16 -10.76 45.16 24.64
CA LEU A 16 -10.37 44.54 25.90
C LEU A 16 -9.99 43.06 25.73
N LEU A 17 -10.73 42.28 24.95
CA LEU A 17 -10.35 40.91 24.61
C LEU A 17 -9.06 40.88 23.77
N GLY A 18 -8.91 41.77 22.79
CA GLY A 18 -7.70 41.85 21.96
C GLY A 18 -6.43 42.24 22.73
N LEU A 19 -6.55 43.02 23.81
CA LEU A 19 -5.45 43.40 24.70
C LEU A 19 -5.19 42.39 25.83
N SER A 20 -6.16 41.49 26.11
CA SER A 20 -6.05 40.47 27.17
C SER A 20 -5.42 39.16 26.69
N PHE A 21 -5.25 38.97 25.37
CA PHE A 21 -4.37 37.93 24.85
C PHE A 21 -2.96 38.51 24.81
N PRO A 22 -2.01 38.00 25.62
CA PRO A 22 -0.62 38.20 25.30
C PRO A 22 -0.43 37.62 23.90
N SER A 23 0.05 38.44 22.95
CA SER A 23 0.66 37.91 21.73
C SER A 23 1.53 36.75 22.18
N LEU A 24 1.19 35.52 21.75
CA LEU A 24 2.02 34.35 21.96
C LEU A 24 3.34 34.65 21.25
N TRP A 25 4.24 35.29 22.00
CA TRP A 25 5.61 35.45 21.67
C TRP A 25 6.07 34.03 21.43
N ILE A 26 6.45 33.74 20.18
CA ILE A 26 7.36 32.64 19.90
C ILE A 26 8.53 32.91 20.83
N THR A 27 8.56 32.22 21.96
CA THR A 27 9.75 32.15 22.77
C THR A 27 10.75 31.51 21.85
N LYS A 28 11.68 32.32 21.31
CA LYS A 28 12.95 31.80 20.83
C LYS A 28 13.42 30.88 21.94
N ALA A 29 13.36 29.57 21.70
CA ALA A 29 13.92 28.60 22.61
C ALA A 29 15.36 29.06 22.83
N ASN A 30 15.67 29.51 24.05
CA ASN A 30 17.02 29.85 24.42
C ASN A 30 17.78 28.53 24.48
N LEU A 31 18.39 28.16 23.35
CA LEU A 31 19.32 27.06 23.31
C LEU A 31 20.39 27.35 24.37
N PRO A 32 20.63 26.46 25.35
CA PRO A 32 21.69 26.66 26.32
C PRO A 32 22.99 26.94 25.56
N LYS A 33 23.74 27.99 25.92
CA LYS A 33 25.05 28.28 25.31
C LYS A 33 26.02 27.09 25.39
N ASN A 34 25.77 26.15 26.30
CA ASN A 34 26.50 24.89 26.44
C ASN A 34 26.22 23.90 25.29
N LEU A 35 25.06 23.97 24.63
CA LEU A 35 24.71 23.13 23.47
C LEU A 35 25.34 23.67 22.17
N LEU A 36 25.46 24.99 22.04
CA LEU A 36 26.21 25.63 20.94
C LEU A 36 27.73 25.42 21.03
N ARG A 37 28.23 25.00 22.19
CA ARG A 37 29.65 24.75 22.42
C ARG A 37 30.16 23.46 21.74
N SER A 38 29.28 22.53 21.36
CA SER A 38 29.70 21.35 20.57
C SER A 38 29.76 21.63 19.06
N ILE A 39 29.09 22.69 18.59
CA ILE A 39 29.05 23.08 17.17
C ILE A 39 30.15 24.09 16.83
N THR A 40 30.75 24.73 17.84
CA THR A 40 31.93 25.57 17.62
C THR A 40 33.18 24.72 17.82
N ILE A 41 33.74 24.25 16.70
CA ILE A 41 35.08 23.67 16.58
C ILE A 41 36.02 24.40 17.54
N SER A 42 36.50 23.64 18.54
CA SER A 42 37.49 24.10 19.52
C SER A 42 38.76 24.49 18.79
N ASN A 43 38.88 25.76 18.46
CA ASN A 43 40.13 26.37 18.04
C ASN A 43 40.52 27.35 19.15
N ARG A 44 41.07 26.83 20.25
CA ARG A 44 41.92 27.57 21.19
C ARG A 44 42.78 26.59 21.99
N HIS A 45 44.07 26.66 21.70
CA HIS A 45 45.21 26.06 22.37
C HIS A 45 45.05 25.89 23.89
N SER A 46 45.22 24.65 24.36
CA SER A 46 46.10 24.35 25.50
C SER A 46 46.39 22.85 25.53
N ASP A 47 47.63 22.52 25.84
CA ASP A 47 48.29 21.24 25.69
C ASP A 47 47.64 20.10 26.50
N ILE A 48 46.84 19.26 25.84
CA ILE A 48 46.66 17.84 26.19
C ILE A 48 46.64 17.05 24.87
N ALA A 49 47.84 16.71 24.40
CA ALA A 49 48.04 15.78 23.31
C ALA A 49 47.73 14.35 23.77
N ALA A 50 46.44 14.01 23.80
CA ALA A 50 45.96 12.64 23.89
C ALA A 50 44.75 12.48 22.95
N LEU A 51 45.06 12.29 21.67
CA LEU A 51 44.31 11.54 20.66
C LEU A 51 42.77 11.62 20.74
N VAL A 52 42.19 12.81 20.71
CA VAL A 52 40.88 12.97 20.07
C VAL A 52 41.20 13.33 18.64
N HIS A 53 41.35 12.32 17.77
CA HIS A 53 41.25 12.58 16.34
C HIS A 53 39.92 13.31 16.14
N ALA A 54 39.97 14.60 15.81
CA ALA A 54 38.79 15.33 15.42
C ALA A 54 38.19 14.55 14.25
N ILE A 55 37.07 13.87 14.52
CA ILE A 55 36.39 13.04 13.53
C ILE A 55 35.90 14.00 12.46
N ASP A 56 36.58 13.98 11.32
CA ASP A 56 36.20 14.77 10.17
C ASP A 56 34.95 14.15 9.55
N ILE A 57 33.78 14.61 10.00
CA ILE A 57 32.47 14.16 9.54
C ILE A 57 32.28 14.34 8.02
N SER A 58 33.03 15.25 7.39
CA SER A 58 32.97 15.46 5.94
C SER A 58 33.52 14.28 5.14
N LYS A 59 34.30 13.40 5.80
CA LYS A 59 34.82 12.16 5.22
C LYS A 59 33.85 10.98 5.29
N ILE A 60 32.69 11.14 5.93
CA ILE A 60 31.69 10.07 5.97
C ILE A 60 31.09 9.95 4.57
N TRP A 61 31.43 8.85 3.92
CA TRP A 61 30.85 8.42 2.66
C TRP A 61 30.77 6.90 2.65
N VAL A 62 29.57 6.37 2.77
CA VAL A 62 29.28 4.94 2.84
C VAL A 62 28.46 4.54 1.61
N PRO A 63 29.09 3.96 0.57
CA PRO A 63 28.41 3.60 -0.67
C PRO A 63 27.31 2.54 -0.52
N SER A 64 27.34 1.75 0.57
CA SER A 64 26.33 0.74 0.86
C SER A 64 25.06 1.30 1.52
N ASN A 65 25.05 2.59 1.91
CA ASN A 65 23.85 3.23 2.41
C ASN A 65 22.82 3.44 1.28
N PRO A 66 21.53 3.65 1.62
CA PRO A 66 20.54 4.05 0.63
C PRO A 66 20.97 5.29 -0.16
N LYS A 67 20.55 5.36 -1.42
CA LYS A 67 20.90 6.47 -2.32
C LYS A 67 20.50 7.81 -1.72
N GLY A 68 21.45 8.74 -1.63
CA GLY A 68 21.28 10.05 -1.00
C GLY A 68 21.57 10.09 0.50
N ALA A 69 21.81 8.93 1.14
CA ALA A 69 22.17 8.79 2.54
C ALA A 69 23.64 8.37 2.76
N GLU A 70 24.48 8.44 1.72
CA GLU A 70 25.90 8.01 1.77
C GLU A 70 26.70 8.81 2.80
N ARG A 71 26.28 10.04 3.11
CA ARG A 71 26.94 10.91 4.09
C ARG A 71 26.57 10.63 5.55
N LEU A 72 25.68 9.67 5.80
CA LEU A 72 25.27 9.29 7.14
C LEU A 72 26.10 8.11 7.66
N PRO A 73 26.46 8.09 8.96
CA PRO A 73 27.02 6.89 9.57
C PRO A 73 26.07 5.69 9.43
N PRO A 74 26.55 4.47 9.14
CA PRO A 74 25.67 3.31 8.93
C PRO A 74 24.77 3.02 10.14
N GLY A 75 25.29 3.24 11.36
CA GLY A 75 24.59 2.93 12.60
C GLY A 75 23.34 3.77 12.90
N ILE A 76 23.08 4.84 12.15
CA ILE A 76 21.85 5.66 12.28
C ILE A 76 20.88 5.47 11.09
N ILE A 77 21.26 4.67 10.09
CA ILE A 77 20.41 4.40 8.93
C ILE A 77 19.27 3.46 9.31
N ALA A 78 18.04 3.90 9.13
CA ALA A 78 16.88 3.04 8.99
C ALA A 78 16.52 2.98 7.49
N SER A 79 16.86 1.86 6.83
CA SER A 79 16.61 1.67 5.39
C SER A 79 15.14 1.39 5.06
N GLU A 80 14.36 1.00 6.07
CA GLU A 80 12.95 0.64 5.97
C GLU A 80 12.15 1.33 7.08
N SER A 81 10.85 1.46 6.87
CA SER A 81 9.86 1.96 7.83
C SER A 81 8.82 0.88 8.13
N ASP A 82 7.79 1.26 8.87
CA ASP A 82 6.60 0.46 9.16
C ASP A 82 5.36 1.35 9.28
N LEU A 83 4.18 0.73 9.39
CA LEU A 83 2.92 1.41 9.69
C LEU A 83 2.54 1.27 11.18
N TYR A 84 3.48 0.94 12.07
CA TYR A 84 3.15 0.78 13.48
C TYR A 84 2.91 2.14 14.14
N LEU A 85 1.79 2.24 14.86
CA LEU A 85 1.44 3.46 15.61
C LEU A 85 2.36 3.61 16.82
N ARG A 86 2.87 4.83 17.03
CA ARG A 86 3.76 5.19 18.14
C ARG A 86 3.14 6.27 19.00
N ARG A 87 3.44 6.25 20.30
CA ARG A 87 2.88 7.23 21.26
C ARG A 87 3.61 8.57 21.10
N LEU A 88 2.92 9.67 21.42
CA LEU A 88 3.53 11.01 21.37
C LEU A 88 4.44 11.31 22.58
N TRP A 89 4.50 10.42 23.57
CA TRP A 89 5.24 10.59 24.82
C TRP A 89 5.78 9.25 25.34
N GLY A 90 6.73 9.31 26.28
CA GLY A 90 7.30 8.14 26.95
C GLY A 90 8.53 7.55 26.25
N ASN A 91 8.87 6.32 26.60
CA ASN A 91 9.98 5.59 25.99
C ASN A 91 9.50 4.88 24.70
N PRO A 92 10.13 5.12 23.52
CA PRO A 92 9.79 4.44 22.28
C PRO A 92 9.84 2.91 22.32
N GLU A 93 10.68 2.32 23.19
CA GLU A 93 10.78 0.87 23.34
C GLU A 93 9.51 0.22 23.90
N GLU A 94 8.66 0.99 24.57
CA GLU A 94 7.41 0.55 25.17
C GLU A 94 6.20 0.71 24.24
N ASP A 95 6.37 1.35 23.08
CA ASP A 95 5.25 1.65 22.17
C ASP A 95 4.67 0.38 21.55
N LEU A 96 5.52 -0.61 21.26
CA LEU A 96 5.15 -1.81 20.51
C LEU A 96 5.23 -3.06 21.38
N LYS A 97 4.20 -3.30 22.19
CA LYS A 97 4.06 -4.55 22.98
C LYS A 97 3.91 -5.79 22.10
N LYS A 98 3.28 -5.63 20.94
CA LYS A 98 3.13 -6.64 19.89
C LYS A 98 3.45 -6.00 18.56
N LYS A 99 4.02 -6.78 17.64
CA LYS A 99 4.36 -6.34 16.29
C LYS A 99 3.52 -7.14 15.29
N PRO A 100 2.47 -6.53 14.72
CA PRO A 100 1.68 -7.16 13.66
C PRO A 100 2.59 -7.65 12.53
N ARG A 101 2.31 -8.85 12.04
CA ARG A 101 3.08 -9.52 10.97
C ARG A 101 2.43 -9.41 9.61
N TYR A 102 1.15 -9.05 9.56
CA TYR A 102 0.37 -9.01 8.32
C TYR A 102 -0.29 -7.64 8.17
N LEU A 103 -0.56 -7.26 6.93
CA LEU A 103 -1.23 -6.02 6.58
C LEU A 103 -2.48 -6.35 5.80
N VAL A 104 -3.61 -5.75 6.14
CA VAL A 104 -4.80 -5.73 5.30
C VAL A 104 -5.20 -4.30 4.99
N THR A 105 -5.52 -4.07 3.72
CA THR A 105 -6.03 -2.80 3.25
C THR A 105 -7.39 -2.98 2.60
N PHE A 106 -8.28 -2.03 2.84
CA PHE A 106 -9.57 -1.92 2.19
C PHE A 106 -9.70 -0.54 1.56
N THR A 107 -10.22 -0.48 0.33
CA THR A 107 -10.61 0.79 -0.28
C THR A 107 -12.08 1.02 -0.08
N VAL A 108 -12.43 1.98 0.77
CA VAL A 108 -13.74 2.04 1.41
C VAL A 108 -14.46 3.36 1.18
N GLY A 109 -15.79 3.26 1.13
CA GLY A 109 -16.70 4.37 1.39
C GLY A 109 -17.67 4.02 2.50
N TYR A 110 -18.12 5.03 3.24
CA TYR A 110 -18.95 4.88 4.43
C TYR A 110 -20.27 4.14 4.16
N LYS A 111 -20.78 4.16 2.92
CA LYS A 111 -21.98 3.39 2.55
C LYS A 111 -21.78 1.87 2.75
N GLN A 112 -20.56 1.36 2.66
CA GLN A 112 -20.20 -0.05 2.85
C GLN A 112 -19.67 -0.39 4.24
N ARG A 113 -19.73 0.55 5.20
CA ARG A 113 -19.11 0.39 6.53
C ARG A 113 -19.53 -0.87 7.28
N GLN A 114 -20.77 -1.33 7.10
CA GLN A 114 -21.28 -2.54 7.75
C GLN A 114 -20.63 -3.81 7.16
N ASN A 115 -20.35 -3.82 5.86
CA ASN A 115 -19.60 -4.92 5.24
C ASN A 115 -18.13 -4.91 5.69
N ILE A 116 -17.53 -3.72 5.82
CA ILE A 116 -16.17 -3.58 6.35
C ILE A 116 -16.09 -3.97 7.83
N ASP A 117 -17.09 -3.66 8.65
CA ASP A 117 -17.18 -4.13 10.03
C ASP A 117 -17.21 -5.66 10.11
N ALA A 118 -17.94 -6.33 9.21
CA ALA A 118 -17.91 -7.79 9.10
C ALA A 118 -16.52 -8.31 8.70
N CYS A 119 -15.84 -7.64 7.76
CA CYS A 119 -14.48 -7.97 7.33
C CYS A 119 -13.47 -7.83 8.48
N VAL A 120 -13.43 -6.68 9.15
CA VAL A 120 -12.45 -6.36 10.20
C VAL A 120 -12.47 -7.40 11.33
N LYS A 121 -13.64 -7.96 11.67
CA LYS A 121 -13.79 -9.00 12.69
C LYS A 121 -13.10 -10.34 12.33
N LYS A 122 -12.70 -10.55 11.08
CA LYS A 122 -11.97 -11.75 10.63
C LYS A 122 -10.46 -11.64 10.79
N PHE A 123 -9.94 -10.47 11.18
CA PHE A 123 -8.50 -10.23 11.32
C PHE A 123 -8.11 -10.14 12.79
N SER A 124 -7.08 -10.89 13.16
CA SER A 124 -6.53 -10.93 14.52
C SER A 124 -5.67 -9.69 14.83
N ASP A 125 -5.14 -9.61 16.04
CA ASP A 125 -4.16 -8.59 16.45
C ASP A 125 -2.79 -8.72 15.76
N ASN A 126 -2.58 -9.78 14.95
CA ASN A 126 -1.42 -9.91 14.07
C ASN A 126 -1.53 -9.05 12.81
N PHE A 127 -2.67 -8.41 12.55
CA PHE A 127 -2.91 -7.57 11.39
C PHE A 127 -2.84 -6.08 11.72
N THR A 128 -2.08 -5.33 10.92
CA THR A 128 -2.31 -3.90 10.75
C THR A 128 -3.44 -3.72 9.73
N ILE A 129 -4.43 -2.88 10.05
CA ILE A 129 -5.55 -2.58 9.17
C ILE A 129 -5.42 -1.13 8.69
N VAL A 130 -5.51 -0.94 7.37
CA VAL A 130 -5.50 0.37 6.73
C VAL A 130 -6.77 0.54 5.89
N LEU A 131 -7.52 1.62 6.14
CA LEU A 131 -8.68 1.99 5.35
C LEU A 131 -8.33 3.17 4.43
N PHE A 132 -8.49 2.95 3.12
CA PHE A 132 -8.33 3.97 2.09
C PHE A 132 -9.69 4.57 1.73
N HIS A 133 -9.99 5.76 2.27
CA HIS A 133 -11.30 6.40 2.15
C HIS A 133 -11.42 7.25 0.88
N TYR A 134 -12.10 6.73 -0.14
CA TYR A 134 -12.32 7.49 -1.37
C TYR A 134 -13.43 8.54 -1.26
N ASP A 135 -14.23 8.54 -0.19
CA ASP A 135 -15.35 9.47 0.00
C ASP A 135 -15.04 10.65 0.93
N GLY A 136 -13.88 10.63 1.60
CA GLY A 136 -13.47 11.68 2.53
C GLY A 136 -14.01 11.53 3.95
N ARG A 137 -14.68 10.44 4.30
CA ARG A 137 -15.39 10.27 5.59
C ARG A 137 -14.59 9.36 6.51
N THR A 138 -14.09 9.91 7.62
CA THR A 138 -13.20 9.20 8.56
C THR A 138 -13.75 9.26 9.98
N SER A 139 -14.09 10.45 10.48
CA SER A 139 -14.60 10.63 11.84
C SER A 139 -15.88 9.84 12.14
N GLU A 140 -16.77 9.69 11.16
CA GLU A 140 -18.04 8.98 11.36
C GLU A 140 -17.84 7.48 11.60
N TRP A 141 -16.67 6.92 11.26
CA TRP A 141 -16.33 5.54 11.60
C TRP A 141 -16.00 5.41 13.09
N ASP A 142 -15.30 6.37 13.67
CA ASP A 142 -14.94 6.37 15.09
C ASP A 142 -16.15 6.54 16.01
N ASP A 143 -17.19 7.23 15.53
CA ASP A 143 -18.45 7.40 16.25
C ASP A 143 -19.27 6.11 16.33
N GLU A 144 -19.16 5.22 15.33
CA GLU A 144 -19.96 3.99 15.22
C GLU A 144 -19.19 2.73 15.64
N PHE A 145 -17.87 2.70 15.40
CA PHE A 145 -17.05 1.51 15.57
C PHE A 145 -15.82 1.78 16.44
N GLU A 146 -15.78 1.20 17.64
CA GLU A 146 -14.63 1.36 18.55
C GLU A 146 -13.31 0.84 17.98
N TRP A 147 -13.35 -0.18 17.12
CA TRP A 147 -12.15 -0.69 16.46
C TRP A 147 -11.54 0.34 15.48
N SER A 148 -12.34 1.27 14.95
CA SER A 148 -11.90 2.30 13.99
C SER A 148 -10.77 3.16 14.55
N LYS A 149 -10.84 3.48 15.86
CA LYS A 149 -9.83 4.26 16.57
C LYS A 149 -8.44 3.61 16.61
N ASN A 150 -8.37 2.31 16.34
CA ASN A 150 -7.14 1.51 16.37
C ASN A 150 -6.61 1.15 14.98
N VAL A 151 -7.28 1.57 13.90
CA VAL A 151 -6.83 1.34 12.52
C VAL A 151 -6.28 2.62 11.90
N ILE A 152 -5.62 2.48 10.75
CA ILE A 152 -5.05 3.63 10.03
C ILE A 152 -6.05 4.07 8.97
N HIS A 153 -6.43 5.34 8.99
CA HIS A 153 -7.26 5.94 7.96
C HIS A 153 -6.44 6.85 7.06
N ILE A 154 -6.52 6.63 5.75
CA ILE A 154 -5.90 7.49 4.74
C ILE A 154 -7.01 7.93 3.79
N SER A 155 -7.17 9.25 3.60
CA SER A 155 -8.36 9.81 2.97
C SER A 155 -8.00 10.81 1.87
N VAL A 156 -8.30 10.44 0.64
CA VAL A 156 -8.17 11.26 -0.57
C VAL A 156 -9.38 10.98 -1.46
N ARG A 157 -10.16 12.04 -1.73
CA ARG A 157 -11.43 11.87 -2.43
C ARG A 157 -11.22 11.35 -3.86
N LYS A 158 -12.12 10.44 -4.26
CA LYS A 158 -12.26 9.89 -5.61
C LYS A 158 -10.98 9.22 -6.14
N GLN A 159 -10.24 8.55 -5.26
CA GLN A 159 -9.08 7.74 -5.64
C GLN A 159 -9.40 6.25 -5.51
N THR A 160 -8.79 5.46 -6.39
CA THR A 160 -8.94 4.01 -6.49
C THR A 160 -7.95 3.26 -5.61
N LYS A 161 -8.21 1.97 -5.37
CA LYS A 161 -7.34 1.07 -4.59
C LYS A 161 -5.87 1.13 -5.00
N TRP A 162 -5.59 1.00 -6.29
CA TRP A 162 -4.22 0.95 -6.79
C TRP A 162 -3.53 2.32 -6.80
N TRP A 163 -4.29 3.42 -6.84
CA TRP A 163 -3.72 4.77 -6.64
C TRP A 163 -3.17 4.92 -5.22
N TYR A 164 -3.93 4.47 -4.21
CA TYR A 164 -3.51 4.47 -2.82
C TYR A 164 -2.31 3.56 -2.61
N ALA A 165 -2.41 2.32 -3.09
CA ALA A 165 -1.36 1.32 -2.92
C ALA A 165 -0.02 1.83 -3.48
N LYS A 166 -0.03 2.46 -4.65
CA LYS A 166 1.19 3.03 -5.27
C LYS A 166 1.84 4.12 -4.40
N ARG A 167 1.07 4.84 -3.58
CA ARG A 167 1.56 6.03 -2.85
C ARG A 167 1.84 5.76 -1.38
N PHE A 168 1.08 4.87 -0.75
CA PHE A 168 1.14 4.65 0.70
C PHE A 168 1.68 3.28 1.10
N LEU A 169 1.81 2.35 0.16
CA LEU A 169 2.34 1.00 0.41
C LEU A 169 3.67 0.77 -0.30
N HIS A 170 4.58 1.75 -0.24
CA HIS A 170 5.93 1.61 -0.78
C HIS A 170 6.61 0.37 -0.18
N PRO A 171 7.38 -0.43 -0.94
CA PRO A 171 7.95 -1.69 -0.43
C PRO A 171 8.76 -1.50 0.85
N ASP A 172 9.57 -0.45 0.93
CA ASP A 172 10.37 -0.17 2.12
C ASP A 172 9.53 0.34 3.32
N ILE A 173 8.26 0.73 3.13
CA ILE A 173 7.31 1.05 4.22
C ILE A 173 6.62 -0.20 4.73
N VAL A 174 6.24 -1.11 3.83
CA VAL A 174 5.52 -2.35 4.19
C VAL A 174 6.43 -3.56 4.37
N ALA A 175 7.76 -3.36 4.30
CA ALA A 175 8.77 -4.40 4.44
C ALA A 175 8.74 -5.15 5.77
N ARG A 176 8.00 -4.68 6.78
CA ARG A 176 7.81 -5.42 8.05
C ARG A 176 6.71 -6.47 8.01
N TYR A 177 5.86 -6.45 6.98
CA TYR A 177 4.75 -7.37 6.84
C TYR A 177 5.13 -8.55 5.97
N ASP A 178 4.78 -9.76 6.40
CA ASP A 178 5.04 -11.01 5.66
C ASP A 178 4.07 -11.16 4.48
N TYR A 179 2.81 -10.76 4.70
CA TYR A 179 1.73 -10.81 3.71
C TYR A 179 0.91 -9.52 3.74
N ILE A 180 0.49 -9.08 2.55
CA ILE A 180 -0.24 -7.84 2.31
C ILE A 180 -1.52 -8.15 1.54
N PHE A 181 -2.66 -7.93 2.17
CA PHE A 181 -4.00 -8.13 1.63
C PHE A 181 -4.49 -6.82 1.01
N MET A 182 -4.90 -6.88 -0.27
CA MET A 182 -5.33 -5.72 -1.05
C MET A 182 -6.80 -5.87 -1.49
N TRP A 183 -7.73 -5.75 -0.54
CA TRP A 183 -9.10 -6.18 -0.74
C TRP A 183 -10.05 -5.05 -1.15
N ASP A 184 -11.03 -5.40 -1.97
CA ASP A 184 -12.21 -4.56 -2.24
C ASP A 184 -13.19 -4.61 -1.07
N GLU A 185 -14.13 -3.68 -1.05
CA GLU A 185 -15.07 -3.44 0.05
C GLU A 185 -16.38 -4.22 -0.05
N ASP A 186 -16.62 -4.94 -1.15
CA ASP A 186 -17.85 -5.67 -1.47
C ASP A 186 -17.70 -7.19 -1.35
N LEU A 187 -16.87 -7.62 -0.39
CA LEU A 187 -16.59 -9.02 -0.09
C LEU A 187 -17.39 -9.52 1.12
N GLY A 188 -18.12 -10.61 0.96
CA GLY A 188 -18.72 -11.39 2.05
C GLY A 188 -17.72 -12.41 2.59
N VAL A 189 -17.54 -12.46 3.90
CA VAL A 189 -16.43 -13.18 4.56
C VAL A 189 -16.89 -14.24 5.57
N ASP A 190 -18.15 -14.67 5.50
CA ASP A 190 -18.73 -15.58 6.50
C ASP A 190 -17.91 -16.88 6.64
N HIS A 191 -17.39 -17.38 5.53
CA HIS A 191 -16.61 -18.62 5.41
C HIS A 191 -15.09 -18.42 5.36
N PHE A 192 -14.63 -17.24 5.77
CA PHE A 192 -13.22 -16.87 5.76
C PHE A 192 -12.67 -16.69 7.19
N ASP A 193 -11.47 -17.21 7.42
CA ASP A 193 -10.62 -16.96 8.58
C ASP A 193 -9.21 -16.58 8.10
N ALA A 194 -8.70 -15.42 8.56
CA ALA A 194 -7.46 -14.86 8.06
C ALA A 194 -6.21 -15.65 8.50
N GLU A 195 -6.22 -16.24 9.69
CA GLU A 195 -5.08 -17.00 10.20
C GLU A 195 -5.00 -18.37 9.52
N GLU A 196 -6.14 -19.06 9.35
CA GLU A 196 -6.21 -20.30 8.59
C GLU A 196 -5.86 -20.09 7.11
N TYR A 197 -6.26 -18.96 6.52
CA TYR A 197 -5.86 -18.58 5.17
C TYR A 197 -4.34 -18.46 5.05
N ILE A 198 -3.70 -17.69 5.95
CA ILE A 198 -2.25 -17.53 5.95
C ILE A 198 -1.54 -18.87 6.21
N HIS A 199 -2.10 -19.73 7.06
CA HIS A 199 -1.60 -21.07 7.27
C HIS A 199 -1.54 -21.87 5.96
N MET A 200 -2.61 -21.84 5.16
CA MET A 200 -2.64 -22.48 3.84
C MET A 200 -1.66 -21.87 2.84
N VAL A 201 -1.60 -20.53 2.77
CA VAL A 201 -0.66 -19.81 1.89
C VAL A 201 0.78 -20.23 2.17
N LYS A 202 1.18 -20.27 3.45
CA LYS A 202 2.51 -20.71 3.87
C LYS A 202 2.75 -22.20 3.61
N LYS A 203 1.76 -23.06 3.93
CA LYS A 203 1.84 -24.52 3.71
C LYS A 203 2.12 -24.86 2.24
N HIS A 204 1.50 -24.13 1.32
CA HIS A 204 1.61 -24.37 -0.13
C HIS A 204 2.66 -23.50 -0.83
N GLY A 205 3.43 -22.70 -0.07
CA GLY A 205 4.50 -21.85 -0.60
C GLY A 205 4.00 -20.80 -1.59
N LEU A 206 2.79 -20.29 -1.40
CA LEU A 206 2.20 -19.29 -2.29
C LEU A 206 2.79 -17.91 -2.00
N GLU A 207 3.17 -17.21 -3.05
CA GLU A 207 3.69 -15.84 -3.00
C GLU A 207 2.63 -14.82 -3.44
N ILE A 208 1.70 -15.22 -4.30
CA ILE A 208 0.52 -14.43 -4.65
C ILE A 208 -0.69 -15.35 -4.56
N SER A 209 -1.72 -14.94 -3.83
CA SER A 209 -2.89 -15.80 -3.63
C SER A 209 -4.16 -14.99 -3.49
N GLN A 210 -5.30 -15.67 -3.57
CA GLN A 210 -6.58 -15.12 -3.12
C GLN A 210 -7.44 -16.23 -2.50
N PRO A 211 -8.43 -15.88 -1.66
CA PRO A 211 -9.47 -16.83 -1.27
C PRO A 211 -10.26 -17.31 -2.50
N GLY A 212 -10.79 -18.54 -2.45
CA GLY A 212 -11.73 -19.02 -3.46
C GLY A 212 -13.01 -18.18 -3.46
N LEU A 213 -13.63 -18.01 -4.62
CA LEU A 213 -14.92 -17.36 -4.75
C LEU A 213 -16.05 -18.38 -4.72
N ASP A 214 -17.15 -18.02 -4.06
CA ASP A 214 -18.39 -18.78 -4.09
C ASP A 214 -18.82 -19.05 -5.56
N PRO A 215 -18.93 -20.32 -5.99
CA PRO A 215 -19.32 -20.65 -7.35
C PRO A 215 -20.77 -20.26 -7.69
N GLU A 216 -21.65 -20.06 -6.70
CA GLU A 216 -23.07 -19.77 -6.91
C GLU A 216 -23.36 -18.29 -7.20
N LYS A 217 -22.45 -17.38 -6.83
CA LYS A 217 -22.69 -15.93 -6.90
C LYS A 217 -22.16 -15.26 -8.17
N GLY A 218 -21.59 -16.04 -9.08
CA GLY A 218 -21.04 -15.57 -10.35
C GLY A 218 -19.62 -15.06 -10.20
N CYS A 219 -18.77 -15.36 -11.18
CA CYS A 219 -17.40 -14.85 -11.25
C CYS A 219 -17.02 -14.60 -12.71
N THR A 220 -16.01 -13.76 -12.92
CA THR A 220 -15.49 -13.46 -14.26
C THR A 220 -14.59 -14.59 -14.78
N TRP A 221 -13.78 -15.17 -13.91
CA TRP A 221 -12.72 -16.14 -14.26
C TRP A 221 -12.97 -17.47 -13.55
N GLN A 222 -12.96 -18.59 -14.27
CA GLN A 222 -13.22 -19.91 -13.68
C GLN A 222 -12.15 -20.28 -12.65
N ILE A 223 -10.91 -19.84 -12.83
CA ILE A 223 -9.84 -20.10 -11.87
C ILE A 223 -10.18 -19.51 -10.50
N THR A 224 -10.94 -18.42 -10.39
CA THR A 224 -11.19 -17.83 -9.07
C THR A 224 -12.23 -18.60 -8.26
N LYS A 225 -12.97 -19.53 -8.87
CA LYS A 225 -13.99 -20.32 -8.18
C LYS A 225 -13.37 -21.29 -7.21
N LYS A 226 -13.89 -21.30 -5.97
CA LYS A 226 -13.61 -22.37 -5.01
C LYS A 226 -13.94 -23.73 -5.64
N ARG A 227 -13.08 -24.70 -5.33
CA ARG A 227 -13.28 -26.12 -5.59
C ARG A 227 -13.59 -26.86 -4.30
N GLU A 228 -14.32 -27.96 -4.43
CA GLU A 228 -14.55 -28.86 -3.31
C GLU A 228 -13.40 -29.86 -3.16
N HIS A 229 -13.17 -30.28 -1.90
CA HIS A 229 -12.23 -31.35 -1.54
C HIS A 229 -10.74 -31.10 -1.84
N VAL A 230 -10.36 -29.87 -2.18
CA VAL A 230 -8.95 -29.46 -2.32
C VAL A 230 -8.65 -28.30 -1.39
N GLU A 231 -7.38 -28.15 -1.00
CA GLU A 231 -6.93 -27.03 -0.16
C GLU A 231 -6.61 -25.79 -0.98
N VAL A 232 -5.92 -26.01 -2.10
CA VAL A 232 -5.47 -24.99 -3.03
C VAL A 232 -5.54 -25.55 -4.45
N HIS A 233 -5.89 -24.71 -5.41
CA HIS A 233 -5.65 -24.98 -6.82
C HIS A 233 -4.94 -23.82 -7.52
N LYS A 234 -4.23 -24.14 -8.59
CA LYS A 234 -3.30 -23.24 -9.30
C LYS A 234 -3.58 -23.12 -10.79
N GLU A 235 -4.45 -23.99 -11.29
CA GLU A 235 -4.77 -24.14 -12.71
C GLU A 235 -6.26 -24.46 -12.86
N THR A 236 -6.82 -24.12 -14.02
CA THR A 236 -8.20 -24.41 -14.36
C THR A 236 -8.37 -24.81 -15.82
N ASP A 237 -9.41 -25.60 -16.07
CA ASP A 237 -9.94 -25.87 -17.40
C ASP A 237 -10.84 -24.70 -17.82
N GLU A 238 -10.24 -23.54 -18.10
CA GLU A 238 -10.91 -22.46 -18.83
C GLU A 238 -11.14 -22.88 -20.29
N LYS A 239 -11.95 -22.12 -21.04
CA LYS A 239 -12.15 -22.41 -22.48
C LYS A 239 -10.78 -22.53 -23.17
N LEU A 240 -10.58 -23.61 -23.95
CA LEU A 240 -9.32 -23.93 -24.66
C LEU A 240 -8.72 -22.75 -25.45
N GLU A 241 -9.55 -21.82 -25.92
CA GLU A 241 -9.12 -20.61 -26.64
C GLU A 241 -8.36 -19.58 -25.78
N TRP A 242 -8.48 -19.64 -24.45
CA TRP A 242 -7.84 -18.71 -23.50
C TRP A 242 -6.61 -19.30 -22.82
N CYS A 243 -6.39 -20.60 -22.96
CA CYS A 243 -5.29 -21.32 -22.34
C CYS A 243 -4.21 -21.61 -23.37
N SER A 244 -2.96 -21.30 -23.03
CA SER A 244 -1.79 -21.65 -23.84
C SER A 244 -0.94 -22.67 -23.12
N ASN A 245 0.02 -23.27 -23.84
CA ASN A 245 1.01 -24.18 -23.27
C ASN A 245 2.41 -23.52 -23.41
N PRO A 246 3.16 -23.27 -22.33
CA PRO A 246 2.82 -23.57 -20.93
C PRO A 246 1.63 -22.73 -20.41
N PRO A 247 0.93 -23.19 -19.35
CA PRO A 247 -0.22 -22.50 -18.79
C PRO A 247 0.07 -21.03 -18.45
N ARG A 248 -0.84 -20.14 -18.84
CA ARG A 248 -0.75 -18.68 -18.62
C ARG A 248 -2.06 -18.15 -18.07
N PRO A 249 -2.06 -16.95 -17.46
CA PRO A 249 -3.27 -16.21 -17.16
C PRO A 249 -4.26 -16.17 -18.34
N PRO A 250 -5.56 -16.42 -18.11
CA PRO A 250 -6.19 -16.64 -16.80
C PRO A 250 -6.21 -18.12 -16.35
N CYS A 251 -5.70 -19.06 -17.14
CA CYS A 251 -5.84 -20.50 -16.89
C CYS A 251 -4.90 -21.04 -15.81
N ALA A 252 -3.81 -20.34 -15.55
CA ALA A 252 -2.87 -20.61 -14.47
C ALA A 252 -2.17 -19.32 -14.07
N ALA A 253 -1.49 -19.34 -12.92
CA ALA A 253 -0.72 -18.20 -12.43
C ALA A 253 -1.53 -16.88 -12.34
N PHE A 254 -2.81 -16.98 -11.95
CA PHE A 254 -3.75 -15.86 -11.96
C PHE A 254 -4.50 -15.78 -10.64
N VAL A 255 -4.63 -14.55 -10.13
CA VAL A 255 -5.58 -14.15 -9.10
C VAL A 255 -6.21 -12.84 -9.59
N GLU A 256 -7.45 -12.57 -9.19
CA GLU A 256 -8.16 -11.36 -9.58
C GLU A 256 -7.83 -10.21 -8.63
N ILE A 257 -7.74 -8.99 -9.16
CA ILE A 257 -7.32 -7.80 -8.41
C ILE A 257 -8.26 -7.47 -7.27
N MET A 258 -9.44 -8.07 -7.18
CA MET A 258 -10.45 -7.82 -6.16
C MET A 258 -9.98 -8.20 -4.75
N ALA A 259 -9.44 -9.41 -4.57
CA ALA A 259 -9.04 -9.93 -3.25
C ALA A 259 -7.62 -10.55 -3.18
N PRO A 260 -6.60 -9.99 -3.86
CA PRO A 260 -5.28 -10.59 -3.86
C PRO A 260 -4.57 -10.37 -2.51
N VAL A 261 -3.68 -11.32 -2.22
CA VAL A 261 -2.76 -11.33 -1.09
C VAL A 261 -1.37 -11.58 -1.64
N PHE A 262 -0.44 -10.71 -1.28
CA PHE A 262 0.94 -10.75 -1.76
C PHE A 262 1.89 -11.07 -0.62
N SER A 263 2.89 -11.92 -0.86
CA SER A 263 4.08 -11.97 -0.02
C SER A 263 4.82 -10.63 -0.08
N ARG A 264 5.65 -10.37 0.92
CA ARG A 264 6.54 -9.20 0.96
C ARG A 264 7.35 -9.02 -0.33
N ASP A 265 7.94 -10.11 -0.82
CA ASP A 265 8.83 -10.09 -1.97
C ASP A 265 8.06 -9.87 -3.28
N ALA A 266 6.93 -10.57 -3.45
CA ALA A 266 6.05 -10.36 -4.59
C ALA A 266 5.52 -8.91 -4.62
N TRP A 267 5.12 -8.37 -3.47
CA TRP A 267 4.66 -6.97 -3.37
C TRP A 267 5.74 -5.98 -3.80
N ARG A 268 7.01 -6.22 -3.45
CA ARG A 268 8.11 -5.35 -3.88
C ARG A 268 8.18 -5.23 -5.41
N CYS A 269 7.97 -6.32 -6.13
CA CYS A 269 7.88 -6.31 -7.59
C CYS A 269 6.56 -5.66 -8.09
N VAL A 270 5.41 -6.09 -7.55
CA VAL A 270 4.09 -5.60 -7.98
C VAL A 270 3.97 -4.08 -7.81
N TRP A 271 4.51 -3.53 -6.72
CA TRP A 271 4.51 -2.09 -6.49
C TRP A 271 5.23 -1.32 -7.60
N HIS A 272 6.33 -1.85 -8.15
CA HIS A 272 7.06 -1.24 -9.27
C HIS A 272 6.32 -1.41 -10.59
N MET A 273 5.55 -2.49 -10.74
CA MET A 273 4.69 -2.72 -11.91
C MET A 273 3.55 -1.70 -11.99
N ILE A 274 2.94 -1.32 -10.85
CA ILE A 274 1.86 -0.33 -10.83
C ILE A 274 2.35 1.02 -11.38
N GLN A 275 1.64 1.52 -12.40
CA GLN A 275 1.95 2.77 -13.08
C GLN A 275 1.37 3.97 -12.30
N ASN A 276 2.09 5.09 -12.25
CA ASN A 276 1.65 6.26 -11.47
C ASN A 276 0.37 6.92 -11.99
N ASP A 277 0.10 6.81 -13.30
CA ASP A 277 -0.98 7.44 -14.04
C ASP A 277 -2.17 6.51 -14.37
N LEU A 278 -2.00 5.19 -14.18
CA LEU A 278 -3.06 4.20 -14.37
C LEU A 278 -3.56 3.76 -12.99
N VAL A 279 -4.78 4.16 -12.64
CA VAL A 279 -5.24 4.14 -11.25
C VAL A 279 -6.16 2.96 -10.96
N HIS A 280 -6.83 2.37 -11.94
CA HIS A 280 -7.83 1.31 -11.71
C HIS A 280 -7.22 -0.08 -11.56
N GLY A 281 -6.01 -0.30 -12.07
CA GLY A 281 -5.29 -1.57 -11.96
C GLY A 281 -5.81 -2.72 -12.83
N TRP A 282 -6.84 -2.49 -13.66
CA TRP A 282 -7.32 -3.51 -14.60
C TRP A 282 -6.20 -3.94 -15.54
N GLY A 283 -6.03 -5.26 -15.68
CA GLY A 283 -4.94 -5.86 -16.44
C GLY A 283 -3.71 -6.24 -15.60
N LEU A 284 -3.59 -5.75 -14.35
CA LEU A 284 -2.49 -6.16 -13.46
C LEU A 284 -2.49 -7.67 -13.22
N ASP A 285 -3.66 -8.29 -13.09
CA ASP A 285 -3.84 -9.74 -12.84
C ASP A 285 -3.12 -10.62 -13.86
N PHE A 286 -3.10 -10.20 -15.12
CA PHE A 286 -2.41 -10.90 -16.21
C PHE A 286 -0.89 -10.73 -16.15
N ALA A 287 -0.42 -9.72 -15.42
CA ALA A 287 0.99 -9.39 -15.29
C ALA A 287 1.62 -9.89 -13.98
N LEU A 288 0.82 -10.21 -12.95
CA LEU A 288 1.31 -10.64 -11.62
C LEU A 288 2.30 -11.80 -11.67
N ARG A 289 2.16 -12.74 -12.63
CA ARG A 289 3.09 -13.85 -12.84
C ARG A 289 4.56 -13.43 -12.99
N ARG A 290 4.82 -12.19 -13.43
CA ARG A 290 6.18 -11.64 -13.61
C ARG A 290 6.88 -11.32 -12.28
N CYS A 291 6.15 -11.36 -11.17
CA CYS A 291 6.62 -11.00 -9.83
C CYS A 291 6.85 -12.19 -8.90
N VAL A 292 6.96 -13.38 -9.46
CA VAL A 292 7.30 -14.62 -8.75
C VAL A 292 8.33 -15.41 -9.54
N GLU A 293 8.99 -16.35 -8.89
CA GLU A 293 9.91 -17.28 -9.57
C GLU A 293 9.16 -18.20 -10.53
N GLU A 294 9.80 -18.55 -11.65
CA GLU A 294 9.26 -19.52 -12.60
C GLU A 294 9.45 -20.96 -12.09
N PRO A 295 8.49 -21.88 -12.33
CA PRO A 295 7.25 -21.65 -13.06
C PRO A 295 6.20 -20.92 -12.20
N ALA A 296 5.66 -19.80 -12.70
CA ALA A 296 4.82 -18.91 -11.90
C ALA A 296 3.53 -19.59 -11.35
N TYR A 297 3.00 -20.60 -12.06
CA TYR A 297 1.83 -21.35 -11.61
C TYR A 297 2.08 -22.12 -10.31
N GLU A 298 3.33 -22.41 -9.93
CA GLU A 298 3.62 -23.06 -8.65
C GLU A 298 3.52 -22.09 -7.46
N LYS A 299 3.70 -20.79 -7.70
CA LYS A 299 3.75 -19.75 -6.68
C LYS A 299 2.45 -18.96 -6.53
N ILE A 300 1.57 -19.04 -7.52
CA ILE A 300 0.31 -18.30 -7.54
C ILE A 300 -0.87 -19.28 -7.47
N GLY A 301 -1.79 -19.07 -6.54
CA GLY A 301 -2.90 -20.00 -6.36
C GLY A 301 -4.08 -19.47 -5.55
N ILE A 302 -5.15 -20.24 -5.59
CA ILE A 302 -6.44 -19.96 -4.95
C ILE A 302 -6.56 -20.87 -3.74
N VAL A 303 -6.86 -20.31 -2.57
CA VAL A 303 -7.08 -21.10 -1.35
C VAL A 303 -8.54 -21.49 -1.29
N ASP A 304 -8.84 -22.77 -1.46
CA ASP A 304 -10.20 -23.30 -1.59
C ASP A 304 -10.88 -23.58 -0.24
N THR A 305 -10.08 -23.83 0.80
CA THR A 305 -10.58 -24.05 2.17
C THR A 305 -11.05 -22.77 2.85
N GLN A 306 -10.66 -21.62 2.32
CA GLN A 306 -10.98 -20.29 2.84
C GLN A 306 -11.54 -19.47 1.71
N TRP A 307 -12.85 -19.19 1.74
CA TRP A 307 -13.54 -18.62 0.60
C TRP A 307 -14.42 -17.44 0.97
N ILE A 308 -14.70 -16.61 -0.03
CA ILE A 308 -15.41 -15.35 0.08
C ILE A 308 -16.51 -15.26 -0.99
N VAL A 309 -17.45 -14.35 -0.78
CA VAL A 309 -18.54 -14.05 -1.70
C VAL A 309 -18.31 -12.69 -2.34
N HIS A 310 -18.33 -12.58 -3.66
CA HIS A 310 -18.42 -11.27 -4.31
C HIS A 310 -19.87 -10.77 -4.26
N GLN A 311 -20.12 -9.68 -3.54
CA GLN A 311 -21.47 -9.14 -3.32
C GLN A 311 -21.91 -8.16 -4.42
N PHE A 312 -21.00 -7.75 -5.32
CA PHE A 312 -21.25 -6.81 -6.42
C PHE A 312 -21.85 -5.48 -5.97
N ILE A 313 -21.47 -4.97 -4.80
CA ILE A 313 -22.08 -3.75 -4.27
C ILE A 313 -21.45 -2.52 -4.93
N PRO A 314 -22.18 -1.76 -5.77
CA PRO A 314 -21.59 -0.66 -6.52
C PRO A 314 -21.24 0.50 -5.60
N SER A 315 -19.97 0.91 -5.61
CA SER A 315 -19.47 1.92 -4.69
C SER A 315 -18.67 2.98 -5.44
N LEU A 316 -17.40 2.72 -5.74
CA LEU A 316 -16.48 3.65 -6.39
C LEU A 316 -16.91 3.99 -7.83
N GLY A 317 -17.52 3.04 -8.55
CA GLY A 317 -18.07 3.30 -9.89
C GLY A 317 -19.06 4.46 -9.92
N SER A 318 -19.80 4.68 -8.84
CA SER A 318 -20.75 5.79 -8.73
C SER A 318 -20.08 7.17 -8.52
N GLN A 319 -18.78 7.21 -8.23
CA GLN A 319 -18.02 8.44 -7.95
C GLN A 319 -17.51 9.17 -9.21
N GLY A 320 -17.78 8.61 -10.39
CA GLY A 320 -17.51 9.21 -11.69
C GLY A 320 -18.29 10.51 -11.93
N LYS A 321 -18.21 11.01 -13.16
CA LYS A 321 -19.02 12.15 -13.61
C LYS A 321 -20.00 11.68 -14.67
N GLU A 322 -21.19 12.27 -14.64
CA GLU A 322 -22.13 12.16 -15.75
C GLU A 322 -21.65 13.09 -16.87
N GLU A 323 -21.33 12.51 -18.03
CA GLU A 323 -20.84 13.23 -19.21
C GLU A 323 -21.47 12.59 -20.46
N ASP A 324 -21.88 13.41 -21.43
CA ASP A 324 -22.45 12.97 -22.72
C ASP A 324 -23.60 11.93 -22.60
N GLY A 325 -24.44 12.08 -21.58
CA GLY A 325 -25.57 11.17 -21.31
C GLY A 325 -25.18 9.80 -20.75
N LYS A 326 -23.89 9.57 -20.44
CA LYS A 326 -23.41 8.37 -19.74
C LYS A 326 -23.52 8.56 -18.24
N SER A 327 -24.06 7.56 -17.56
CA SER A 327 -24.05 7.50 -16.11
C SER A 327 -22.61 7.47 -15.54
N PRO A 328 -22.40 7.94 -14.29
CA PRO A 328 -21.07 7.95 -13.68
C PRO A 328 -20.31 6.62 -13.74
N TRP A 329 -21.00 5.48 -13.54
CA TRP A 329 -20.36 4.16 -13.55
C TRP A 329 -19.90 3.74 -14.94
N GLN A 330 -20.59 4.17 -16.01
CA GLN A 330 -20.18 3.90 -17.38
C GLN A 330 -18.88 4.63 -17.70
N GLY A 331 -18.76 5.90 -17.28
CA GLY A 331 -17.52 6.67 -17.46
C GLY A 331 -16.32 6.03 -16.72
N VAL A 332 -16.53 5.56 -15.49
CA VAL A 332 -15.49 4.84 -14.74
C VAL A 332 -15.11 3.54 -15.46
N LYS A 333 -16.09 2.74 -15.90
CA LYS A 333 -15.83 1.47 -16.61
C LYS A 333 -15.10 1.69 -17.95
N ASP A 334 -15.46 2.72 -18.70
CA ASP A 334 -14.77 3.12 -19.93
C ASP A 334 -13.30 3.45 -19.65
N ARG A 335 -13.04 4.19 -18.56
CA ARG A 335 -11.67 4.49 -18.12
C ARG A 335 -10.92 3.24 -17.71
N CYS A 336 -11.54 2.30 -17.00
CA CYS A 336 -10.92 1.01 -16.65
C CYS A 336 -10.45 0.24 -17.90
N HIS A 337 -11.31 0.10 -18.91
CA HIS A 337 -10.96 -0.57 -20.16
C HIS A 337 -9.86 0.15 -20.94
N MET A 338 -9.88 1.49 -20.95
CA MET A 338 -8.84 2.28 -21.59
C MET A 338 -7.49 2.10 -20.87
N GLU A 339 -7.46 2.17 -19.54
CA GLU A 339 -6.24 1.97 -18.76
C GLU A 339 -5.67 0.57 -18.91
N TRP A 340 -6.52 -0.47 -18.94
CA TRP A 340 -6.07 -1.84 -19.21
C TRP A 340 -5.35 -1.92 -20.56
N LYS A 341 -5.96 -1.45 -21.66
CA LYS A 341 -5.32 -1.46 -22.99
C LYS A 341 -4.00 -0.68 -23.00
N MET A 342 -3.93 0.44 -22.28
CA MET A 342 -2.69 1.20 -22.14
C MET A 342 -1.61 0.42 -21.38
N PHE A 343 -1.98 -0.25 -20.29
CA PHE A 343 -1.06 -1.07 -19.49
C PHE A 343 -0.52 -2.25 -20.30
N GLU A 344 -1.40 -3.01 -20.94
CA GLU A 344 -1.04 -4.15 -21.80
C GLU A 344 -0.05 -3.71 -22.90
N ARG A 345 -0.37 -2.62 -23.60
CA ARG A 345 0.53 -2.06 -24.62
C ARG A 345 1.89 -1.66 -24.05
N ARG A 346 1.94 -1.03 -22.88
CA ARG A 346 3.21 -0.62 -22.24
C ARG A 346 4.06 -1.83 -21.87
N VAL A 347 3.45 -2.89 -21.34
CA VAL A 347 4.16 -4.14 -21.01
C VAL A 347 4.72 -4.76 -22.28
N ASP A 348 3.89 -4.91 -23.32
CA ASP A 348 4.30 -5.49 -24.60
C ASP A 348 5.43 -4.72 -25.28
N GLU A 349 5.35 -3.39 -25.30
CA GLU A 349 6.38 -2.51 -25.85
C GLU A 349 7.69 -2.63 -25.07
N ALA A 350 7.63 -2.57 -23.73
CA ALA A 350 8.81 -2.68 -22.87
C ALA A 350 9.50 -4.05 -23.01
N GLU A 351 8.74 -5.14 -23.12
CA GLU A 351 9.30 -6.48 -23.34
C GLU A 351 9.98 -6.58 -24.70
N LYS A 352 9.34 -6.09 -25.77
CA LYS A 352 9.93 -6.06 -27.11
C LYS A 352 11.23 -5.26 -27.15
N GLU A 353 11.24 -4.08 -26.53
CA GLU A 353 12.44 -3.23 -26.43
C GLU A 353 13.56 -3.91 -25.65
N TYR A 354 13.23 -4.56 -24.53
CA TYR A 354 14.20 -5.30 -23.73
C TYR A 354 14.84 -6.43 -24.52
N PHE A 355 14.06 -7.31 -25.16
CA PHE A 355 14.61 -8.41 -25.95
C PHE A 355 15.40 -7.92 -27.17
N LYS A 356 14.98 -6.82 -27.80
CA LYS A 356 15.77 -6.18 -28.86
C LYS A 356 17.13 -5.68 -28.34
N SER A 357 17.16 -5.13 -27.12
CA SER A 357 18.42 -4.66 -26.51
C SER A 357 19.42 -5.80 -26.27
N LEU A 358 18.94 -6.99 -25.90
CA LEU A 358 19.79 -8.18 -25.72
C LEU A 358 20.38 -8.69 -27.05
N GLN A 359 19.60 -8.62 -28.14
CA GLN A 359 20.09 -8.99 -29.48
C GLN A 359 21.17 -8.02 -29.98
N VAL A 360 21.07 -6.74 -29.65
CA VAL A 360 22.10 -5.73 -29.99
C VAL A 360 23.38 -5.91 -29.16
N GLN A 361 23.27 -6.41 -27.93
CA GLN A 361 24.41 -6.64 -27.04
C GLN A 361 25.17 -7.95 -27.31
N THR A 362 24.65 -8.84 -28.14
CA THR A 362 25.35 -10.08 -28.52
C THR A 362 26.19 -9.84 -29.77
N PRO A 363 27.54 -9.80 -29.71
CA PRO A 363 28.35 -9.66 -30.90
C PRO A 363 28.18 -10.88 -31.78
N SER A 364 28.06 -10.67 -33.09
CA SER A 364 28.13 -11.69 -34.13
C SER A 364 29.53 -12.32 -34.19
N ASN A 365 29.91 -13.11 -33.17
CA ASN A 365 31.09 -13.97 -33.25
C ASN A 365 30.69 -15.29 -33.93
N SER A 366 30.45 -15.21 -35.23
CA SER A 366 30.54 -16.34 -36.14
C SER A 366 31.38 -15.93 -37.34
N THR A 367 32.67 -15.73 -37.10
CA THR A 367 33.67 -15.86 -38.17
C THR A 367 34.03 -17.34 -38.24
N THR A 368 33.31 -18.08 -39.07
CA THR A 368 33.70 -19.44 -39.46
C THR A 368 34.92 -19.30 -40.38
N LEU A 369 36.11 -19.54 -39.82
CA LEU A 369 37.29 -19.95 -40.57
C LEU A 369 37.47 -21.43 -40.26
N HIS A 370 37.16 -22.28 -41.23
CA HIS A 370 37.95 -23.46 -41.59
C HIS A 370 37.54 -23.97 -42.97
#